data_AF-A0A6B0S6R8-F1
#
_entry.id   AF-A0A6B0S6R8-F1
#
_cell.length_a   1.000
_cell.length_b   1.000
_cell.length_c   1.000
_cell.angle_alpha   90.00
_cell.angle_beta   90.00
_cell.angle_gamma   90.00
#
_symmetry.space_group_name_H-M   'P 1'
#
loop_
_entity.id
_entity.type
_entity.pdbx_description
1 polymer ?
#
loop_
_entity_poly.entity_id
_entity_poly.type
_entity_poly.pdbx_seq_one_letter_code
_entity_poly.pdbx_strand_id
1 'polypeptide(L)'
;MVLAELYISDREGNDVTGDGTKEKPFKTGLKALMTVGKEPFPTIYVDSQKENERWDVISKSQMKNIRKLWHREQMKSESREKKEAEDNLRREKNLEEAKKITIRNDPSLPEPKCVKIRELKGYRGQRIKVLQECYALTLPNNT
;
A
#
# COMPACT_ATOMS: atom_id res chain seq x y z
N MET A 1 0.30 16.15 20.96
CA MET A 1 0.78 16.32 22.34
C MET A 1 1.96 15.38 22.51
N VAL A 2 3.12 15.88 22.94
CA VAL A 2 4.25 15.02 23.30
C VAL A 2 3.97 14.53 24.72
N LEU A 3 3.60 13.27 24.88
CA LEU A 3 3.46 12.67 26.21
C LEU A 3 4.83 12.71 26.88
N ALA A 4 4.93 13.30 28.08
CA ALA A 4 6.19 13.38 28.82
C ALA A 4 6.65 12.01 29.38
N GLU A 5 5.68 11.10 29.55
CA GLU A 5 5.86 9.74 30.05
C GLU A 5 5.02 8.77 29.21
N LEU A 6 5.53 7.57 29.00
CA LEU A 6 4.84 6.49 28.28
C LEU A 6 4.84 5.21 29.11
N TYR A 7 3.70 4.54 29.17
CA TYR A 7 3.53 3.32 29.94
C TYR A 7 3.31 2.14 29.00
N ILE A 8 4.06 1.06 29.22
CA ILE A 8 4.04 -0.16 28.40
C ILE A 8 3.91 -1.35 29.34
N SER A 9 2.81 -2.08 29.22
CA SER A 9 2.55 -3.28 30.00
C SER A 9 2.34 -4.45 29.06
N ASP A 10 3.20 -5.46 29.14
CA ASP A 10 3.04 -6.67 28.34
C ASP A 10 1.81 -7.47 28.82
N ARG A 11 1.47 -7.33 30.10
CA ARG A 11 0.39 -8.05 30.78
C ARG A 11 -0.99 -7.44 30.55
N GLU A 12 -1.11 -6.12 30.71
CA GLU A 12 -2.39 -5.41 30.71
C GLU A 12 -2.50 -4.37 29.58
N GLY A 13 -1.44 -4.18 28.81
CA GLY A 13 -1.43 -3.22 27.71
C GLY A 13 -2.12 -3.70 26.46
N ASN A 14 -2.53 -2.74 25.63
CA ASN A 14 -3.18 -3.00 24.35
C ASN A 14 -2.62 -2.07 23.26
N ASP A 15 -2.14 -2.63 22.16
CA ASP A 15 -1.57 -1.85 21.04
C ASP A 15 -2.62 -1.25 20.09
N VAL A 16 -3.88 -1.67 20.21
CA VAL A 16 -5.00 -1.18 19.40
C VAL A 16 -5.71 -0.03 20.11
N THR A 17 -6.04 -0.20 21.39
CA THR A 17 -6.83 0.76 22.17
C THR A 17 -6.03 1.51 23.23
N GLY A 18 -4.78 1.11 23.49
CA GLY A 18 -3.89 1.82 24.41
C GLY A 18 -3.46 3.16 23.83
N ASP A 19 -3.37 4.15 24.70
CA ASP A 19 -2.87 5.49 24.37
C ASP A 19 -1.49 5.77 24.99
N GLY A 20 -0.96 4.80 25.77
CA GLY A 20 0.32 4.90 26.45
C GLY A 20 0.27 5.66 27.76
N THR A 21 -0.92 5.99 28.26
CA THR A 21 -1.11 6.48 29.63
C THR A 21 -1.02 5.32 30.62
N LYS A 22 -0.91 5.66 31.92
CA LYS A 22 -0.88 4.67 33.00
C LYS A 22 -2.18 3.85 33.09
N GLU A 23 -3.32 4.42 32.68
CA GLU A 23 -4.63 3.75 32.67
C GLU A 23 -4.79 2.83 31.45
N LYS A 24 -4.25 3.24 30.29
CA LYS A 24 -4.33 2.49 29.04
C LYS A 24 -2.94 2.32 28.42
N PRO A 25 -2.07 1.51 29.05
CA PRO A 25 -0.70 1.32 28.59
C PRO A 25 -0.67 0.63 27.23
N PHE A 26 0.39 0.87 26.47
CA PHE A 26 0.67 0.08 25.28
C PHE A 26 1.09 -1.33 25.65
N LYS A 27 0.88 -2.29 24.75
CA LYS A 27 1.38 -3.65 24.95
C LYS A 27 2.85 -3.74 24.56
N THR A 28 3.24 -3.11 23.44
CA THR A 28 4.59 -3.20 22.89
C THR A 28 5.32 -1.87 22.83
N GLY A 29 6.64 -1.96 23.06
CA GLY A 29 7.61 -0.89 22.83
C GLY A 29 7.51 -0.24 21.46
N LEU A 30 7.30 -1.06 20.43
CA LEU A 30 7.28 -0.59 19.05
C LEU A 30 6.10 0.35 18.81
N LYS A 31 4.90 -0.02 19.26
CA LYS A 31 3.70 0.81 19.10
C LYS A 31 3.84 2.15 19.83
N ALA A 32 4.44 2.12 21.02
CA ALA A 32 4.73 3.33 21.79
C ALA A 32 5.65 4.28 21.00
N LEU A 33 6.77 3.79 20.44
CA LEU A 33 7.68 4.65 19.66
C LEU A 33 7.07 5.12 18.34
N MET A 34 6.25 4.29 17.68
CA MET A 34 5.51 4.69 16.47
C MET A 34 4.54 5.85 16.74
N THR A 35 3.94 5.88 17.94
CA THR A 35 3.00 6.94 18.33
C THR A 35 3.73 8.26 18.64
N VAL A 36 4.94 8.20 19.19
CA VAL A 36 5.77 9.39 19.44
C VAL A 36 6.33 9.96 18.12
N GLY A 37 6.84 9.10 17.25
CA GLY A 37 7.29 9.44 15.89
C GLY A 37 8.51 10.36 15.77
N LYS A 38 8.91 11.09 16.82
CA LYS A 38 10.04 12.04 16.80
C LYS A 38 10.81 12.07 18.11
N GLU A 39 12.12 12.26 18.03
CA GLU A 39 12.95 12.50 19.21
C GLU A 39 12.79 13.95 19.71
N PRO A 40 12.90 14.20 21.02
CA PRO A 40 13.32 13.28 22.08
C PRO A 40 12.23 12.30 22.52
N PHE A 41 12.60 11.04 22.74
CA PHE A 41 11.68 10.04 23.29
C PHE A 41 11.40 10.34 24.78
N PRO A 42 10.13 10.21 25.22
CA PRO A 42 9.78 10.42 26.61
C PRO A 42 10.29 9.29 27.52
N THR A 43 10.17 9.50 28.83
CA THR A 43 10.49 8.45 29.81
C THR A 43 9.50 7.31 29.64
N ILE A 44 10.00 6.10 29.35
CA ILE A 44 9.17 4.91 29.18
C ILE A 44 9.23 4.06 30.43
N TYR A 45 8.06 3.74 30.97
CA TYR A 45 7.83 2.83 32.08
C TYR A 45 7.33 1.48 31.58
N VAL A 46 7.86 0.42 32.16
CA VAL A 46 7.51 -0.98 31.88
C VAL A 46 7.03 -1.69 33.14
N ASP A 47 6.38 -2.84 33.00
CA ASP A 47 6.01 -3.68 34.14
C ASP A 47 7.26 -4.02 34.98
N SER A 48 7.24 -3.65 36.26
CA SER A 48 8.34 -3.99 37.17
C SER A 48 8.35 -5.49 37.46
N GLN A 49 9.55 -6.03 37.69
CA GLN A 49 9.74 -7.42 38.13
C GLN A 49 9.71 -7.56 39.66
N LYS A 50 9.72 -6.44 40.41
CA LYS A 50 9.67 -6.45 41.87
C LYS A 50 8.23 -6.51 42.34
N GLU A 51 7.94 -7.33 43.35
CA GLU A 51 6.57 -7.46 43.90
C GLU A 51 6.01 -6.16 44.49
N ASN A 52 6.87 -5.20 44.86
CA ASN A 52 6.46 -3.98 45.55
C ASN A 52 6.37 -2.74 44.64
N GLU A 53 6.68 -2.87 43.35
CA GLU A 53 6.60 -1.78 42.38
C GLU A 53 5.78 -2.26 41.18
N ARG A 54 4.85 -1.44 40.68
CA ARG A 54 4.09 -1.80 39.46
C ARG A 54 4.84 -1.41 38.19
N TRP A 55 5.53 -0.27 38.21
CA TRP A 55 6.19 0.33 37.07
C TRP A 55 7.67 0.52 37.36
N ASP A 56 8.51 0.12 36.42
CA ASP A 56 9.95 0.38 36.44
C ASP A 56 10.35 1.13 35.18
N VAL A 57 11.44 1.89 35.23
CA VAL A 57 11.95 2.59 34.04
C VAL A 57 12.52 1.55 33.08
N ILE A 58 12.23 1.70 31.79
CA ILE A 58 12.75 0.78 30.78
C ILE A 58 14.27 0.68 30.85
N SER A 59 14.79 -0.55 30.80
CA SER A 59 16.24 -0.74 30.79
C SER A 59 16.88 -0.16 29.52
N LYS A 60 18.12 0.31 29.63
CA LYS A 60 18.87 0.88 28.49
C LYS A 60 19.00 -0.11 27.32
N SER A 61 19.10 -1.41 27.61
CA SER A 61 19.19 -2.48 26.61
C SER A 61 17.87 -2.68 25.87
N GLN A 62 16.74 -2.76 26.58
CA GLN A 62 15.41 -2.86 25.99
C GLN A 62 15.10 -1.64 25.12
N MET A 63 15.36 -0.43 25.62
CA MET A 63 15.14 0.80 24.88
C MET A 63 16.00 0.86 23.59
N LYS A 64 17.27 0.41 23.64
CA LYS A 64 18.11 0.30 22.44
C LYS A 64 17.54 -0.68 21.41
N ASN A 65 17.01 -1.81 21.86
CA ASN A 65 16.41 -2.82 20.98
C ASN A 65 15.13 -2.29 20.30
N ILE A 66 14.26 -1.62 21.06
CA ILE A 66 13.02 -1.05 20.52
C ILE A 66 13.35 0.08 19.52
N ARG A 67 14.31 0.96 19.83
CA ARG A 67 14.80 1.97 18.87
C ARG A 67 15.31 1.36 17.56
N LYS A 68 16.10 0.28 17.65
CA LYS A 68 16.60 -0.45 16.46
C LYS A 68 15.46 -1.07 15.65
N LEU A 69 14.37 -1.50 16.30
CA LEU A 69 13.19 -2.04 15.63
C LEU A 69 12.38 -0.92 14.97
N TRP A 70 12.18 0.19 15.68
CA TRP A 70 11.49 1.38 15.18
C TRP A 70 12.16 1.97 13.93
N HIS A 71 13.47 2.16 13.95
CA HIS A 71 14.20 2.62 12.74
C HIS A 71 14.04 1.66 11.56
N ARG A 72 14.03 0.34 11.80
CA ARG A 72 13.80 -0.64 10.73
C ARG A 72 12.39 -0.57 10.18
N GLU A 73 11.40 -0.31 11.03
CA GLU A 73 10.00 -0.19 10.59
C GLU A 73 9.74 1.11 9.83
N GLN A 74 10.34 2.23 10.25
CA GLN A 74 10.29 3.50 9.52
C GLN A 74 10.80 3.35 8.09
N MET A 75 11.97 2.73 7.90
CA MET A 75 12.54 2.50 6.57
C MET A 75 11.64 1.59 5.69
N LYS A 76 11.00 0.58 6.29
CA LYS A 76 10.03 -0.28 5.58
C LYS A 76 8.75 0.46 5.21
N SER A 77 8.21 1.29 6.10
CA SER A 77 7.00 2.08 5.80
C SER A 77 7.29 3.07 4.67
N GLU A 78 8.39 3.81 4.76
CA GLU A 78 8.77 4.79 3.75
C GLU A 78 9.01 4.15 2.37
N SER A 79 9.65 2.97 2.33
CA SER A 79 9.83 2.25 1.06
C SER A 79 8.52 1.73 0.47
N ARG A 80 7.57 1.28 1.29
CA ARG A 80 6.24 0.86 0.85
C ARG A 80 5.44 2.05 0.31
N GLU A 81 5.39 3.14 1.06
CA GLU A 81 4.67 4.36 0.66
C GLU A 81 5.23 4.94 -0.64
N LYS A 82 6.56 4.98 -0.81
CA LYS A 82 7.20 5.43 -2.06
C LYS A 82 6.82 4.55 -3.25
N LYS A 83 6.81 3.23 -3.06
CA LYS A 83 6.45 2.28 -4.13
C LYS A 83 4.97 2.39 -4.51
N GLU A 84 4.09 2.53 -3.53
CA GLU A 84 2.65 2.69 -3.77
C GLU A 84 2.33 4.02 -4.47
N ALA A 85 3.02 5.10 -4.09
CA ALA A 85 2.90 6.40 -4.76
C ALA A 85 3.39 6.33 -6.22
N GLU A 86 4.53 5.67 -6.47
CA GLU A 86 5.06 5.47 -7.82
C GLU A 86 4.13 4.61 -8.69
N ASP A 87 3.61 3.50 -8.14
CA ASP A 87 2.68 2.62 -8.85
C ASP A 87 1.36 3.33 -9.19
N ASN A 88 0.84 4.18 -8.29
CA ASN A 88 -0.35 4.99 -8.57
C ASN A 88 -0.12 6.02 -9.67
N LEU A 89 1.01 6.74 -9.64
CA LEU A 89 1.38 7.68 -10.71
C LEU A 89 1.53 6.98 -12.05
N ARG A 90 2.12 5.77 -12.08
CA ARG A 90 2.25 4.99 -13.31
C ARG A 90 0.88 4.57 -13.85
N ARG A 91 -0.04 4.14 -12.99
CA ARG A 91 -1.41 3.78 -13.39
C ARG A 91 -2.16 4.97 -13.97
N GLU A 92 -2.04 6.14 -13.36
CA GLU A 92 -2.72 7.35 -13.81
C GLU A 92 -2.23 7.79 -15.19
N LYS A 93 -0.91 7.83 -15.41
CA LYS A 93 -0.31 8.11 -16.72
C LYS A 93 -0.80 7.14 -17.80
N ASN A 94 -0.80 5.84 -17.52
CA ASN A 94 -1.26 4.82 -18.48
C ASN A 94 -2.75 5.01 -18.85
N LEU A 95 -3.60 5.41 -17.89
CA LEU A 95 -5.01 5.68 -18.14
C LEU A 95 -5.24 6.92 -18.99
N GLU A 96 -4.46 7.98 -18.77
CA GLU A 96 -4.51 9.20 -19.58
C GLU A 96 -4.03 8.94 -21.02
N GLU A 97 -2.94 8.20 -21.19
CA GLU A 97 -2.44 7.80 -22.50
C GLU A 97 -3.46 6.95 -23.27
N ALA A 98 -4.12 5.99 -22.60
CA ALA A 98 -5.16 5.18 -23.21
C ALA A 98 -6.37 6.00 -23.68
N LYS A 99 -6.80 7.01 -22.90
CA LYS A 99 -7.91 7.91 -23.26
C LYS A 99 -7.59 8.76 -24.50
N LYS A 100 -6.31 9.08 -24.74
CA LYS A 100 -5.89 9.88 -25.90
C LYS A 100 -5.99 9.12 -27.22
N ILE A 101 -5.98 7.79 -27.18
CA ILE A 101 -6.07 6.95 -28.37
C ILE A 101 -7.48 7.08 -28.96
N THR A 102 -7.62 7.98 -29.92
CA THR A 102 -8.85 8.17 -30.69
C THR A 102 -8.76 7.33 -31.96
N ILE A 103 -9.41 6.17 -31.96
CA ILE A 103 -9.53 5.34 -33.17
C ILE A 103 -10.57 6.00 -34.07
N ARG A 104 -10.13 6.61 -35.18
CA ARG A 104 -11.01 7.20 -36.20
C ARG A 104 -11.07 6.29 -37.42
N ASN A 105 -12.26 6.20 -38.02
CA ASN A 105 -12.39 5.58 -39.33
C ASN A 105 -11.81 6.50 -40.39
N ASP A 106 -11.06 5.92 -41.32
CA ASP A 106 -10.58 6.59 -42.51
C ASP A 106 -11.75 6.79 -43.50
N PRO A 107 -12.11 8.05 -43.85
CA PRO A 107 -13.22 8.36 -44.75
C PRO A 107 -12.90 8.08 -46.24
N SER A 108 -11.65 7.79 -46.60
CA SER A 108 -11.27 7.44 -47.99
C SER A 108 -11.66 6.01 -48.38
N LEU A 109 -12.01 5.17 -47.39
CA LEU A 109 -12.31 3.77 -47.58
C LEU A 109 -13.84 3.55 -47.57
N PRO A 110 -14.37 2.65 -48.41
CA PRO A 110 -15.81 2.40 -48.51
C PRO A 110 -16.38 1.97 -47.16
N GLU A 111 -17.62 2.39 -46.86
CA GLU A 111 -18.26 2.04 -45.60
C GLU A 111 -18.37 0.50 -45.45
N PRO A 112 -17.89 -0.06 -44.33
CA PRO A 112 -17.90 -1.49 -44.13
C PRO A 112 -19.33 -2.01 -43.96
N LYS A 113 -19.69 -3.05 -44.71
CA LYS A 113 -20.96 -3.75 -44.49
C LYS A 113 -20.89 -4.59 -43.21
N CYS A 114 -21.88 -4.47 -42.33
CA CYS A 114 -21.94 -5.27 -41.11
C CYS A 114 -22.50 -6.68 -41.42
N VAL A 115 -21.71 -7.74 -41.22
CA VAL A 115 -22.06 -9.12 -41.61
C VAL A 115 -21.63 -10.13 -40.54
N LYS A 116 -22.38 -11.23 -40.38
CA LYS A 116 -22.02 -12.35 -39.47
C LYS A 116 -20.93 -13.24 -40.07
N ILE A 117 -20.11 -13.88 -39.24
CA ILE A 117 -18.99 -14.74 -39.67
C ILE A 117 -19.41 -15.84 -40.65
N ARG A 118 -20.59 -16.44 -40.45
CA ARG A 118 -21.12 -17.52 -41.32
C ARG A 118 -21.38 -17.09 -42.78
N GLU A 119 -21.61 -15.80 -43.02
CA GLU A 119 -21.99 -15.25 -44.34
C GLU A 119 -20.79 -14.65 -45.11
N LEU A 120 -19.59 -14.69 -44.52
CA LEU A 120 -18.39 -14.04 -45.08
C LEU A 120 -17.94 -14.58 -46.44
N LYS A 121 -18.34 -15.81 -46.80
CA LYS A 121 -17.98 -16.42 -48.10
C LYS A 121 -18.39 -15.56 -49.29
N GLY A 122 -19.53 -14.86 -49.20
CA GLY A 122 -20.05 -14.00 -50.28
C GLY A 122 -19.44 -12.59 -50.34
N TYR A 123 -18.65 -12.19 -49.34
CA TYR A 123 -18.09 -10.84 -49.20
C TYR A 123 -16.56 -10.82 -49.27
N ARG A 124 -15.95 -11.83 -49.89
CA ARG A 124 -14.49 -11.89 -50.08
C ARG A 124 -14.03 -10.70 -50.93
N GLY A 125 -12.95 -10.04 -50.49
CA GLY A 125 -12.40 -8.87 -51.17
C GLY A 125 -13.15 -7.55 -50.88
N GLN A 126 -14.21 -7.57 -50.08
CA GLN A 126 -14.91 -6.36 -49.65
C GLN A 126 -14.54 -5.96 -48.23
N ARG A 127 -14.61 -4.66 -47.94
CA ARG A 127 -14.46 -4.13 -46.58
C ARG A 127 -15.73 -4.40 -45.78
N ILE A 128 -15.59 -5.04 -44.63
CA ILE A 128 -16.71 -5.49 -43.79
C ILE A 128 -16.46 -5.19 -42.31
N LYS A 129 -17.53 -5.16 -41.54
CA LYS A 129 -17.51 -5.05 -40.07
C LYS A 129 -18.11 -6.33 -39.49
N VAL A 130 -17.36 -7.00 -38.63
CA VAL A 130 -17.81 -8.20 -37.92
C VAL A 130 -17.84 -7.89 -36.43
N LEU A 131 -18.99 -8.11 -35.80
CA LEU A 131 -19.15 -8.01 -34.35
C LEU A 131 -19.12 -9.42 -33.77
N GLN A 132 -18.08 -9.74 -33.00
CA GLN A 132 -17.94 -11.03 -32.33
C GLN A 132 -16.99 -10.92 -31.12
N GLU A 133 -17.04 -11.92 -30.24
CA GLU A 133 -16.11 -12.07 -29.12
C GLU A 133 -14.74 -12.57 -29.60
N CYS A 134 -13.67 -12.04 -29.01
CA CYS A 134 -12.31 -12.54 -29.23
C CYS A 134 -12.11 -13.85 -28.47
N TYR A 135 -11.97 -14.96 -29.21
CA TYR A 135 -11.68 -16.28 -28.62
C TYR A 135 -10.19 -16.50 -28.33
N ALA A 136 -9.31 -15.94 -29.16
CA ALA A 136 -7.87 -16.02 -28.99
C ALA A 136 -7.23 -14.74 -29.54
N LEU A 137 -6.25 -14.20 -28.81
CA LEU A 137 -5.43 -13.07 -29.24
C LEU A 137 -3.97 -13.47 -29.09
N THR A 138 -3.27 -13.54 -30.20
CA THR A 138 -1.82 -13.76 -30.22
C THR A 138 -1.17 -12.47 -30.69
N LEU A 139 -0.36 -11.85 -29.83
CA LEU A 139 0.45 -10.71 -30.23
C LEU A 139 1.72 -11.25 -30.91
N PRO A 140 2.13 -10.70 -32.06
CA PRO A 140 3.40 -11.08 -32.65
C PRO A 140 4.54 -10.72 -31.68
N ASN A 141 5.45 -11.67 -31.46
CA ASN A 141 6.70 -11.36 -30.77
C ASN A 141 7.48 -10.39 -31.67
N ASN A 142 7.67 -9.15 -31.22
CA ASN A 142 8.61 -8.24 -31.86
C ASN A 142 10.03 -8.80 -31.67
N THR A 143 10.55 -9.44 -32.70
CA THR A 143 12.00 -9.70 -32.88
C THR A 143 12.69 -8.46 -33.41
#